data_AF-A0A528E9F1-F1
#
_entry.id   AF-A0A528E9F1-F1
#
_cell.length_a   1.000
_cell.length_b   1.000
_cell.length_c   1.000
_cell.angle_alpha   90.00
_cell.angle_beta   90.00
_cell.angle_gamma   90.00
#
_symmetry.space_group_name_H-M   'P 1'
#
loop_
_entity.id
_entity.type
_entity.pdbx_description
1 polymer ?
#
loop_
_entity_poly.entity_id
_entity_poly.type
_entity_poly.pdbx_seq_one_letter_code
_entity_poly.pdbx_strand_id
1 'polypeptide(L)'
;MAVLSAAIVVPFVPRFRPDKWYAHGLWVLVLVLLASYGAALAIRTFLFQPFSMPSGSMEPTLQVGDYFFASKSAYGYGRYSVPFGLLPFEGRFLGSPPKRGDVVVFRPRSDPDTDYVKRIVGLPGDRVQMVDGRLHINGAPVKLEDLGEYSTEDIRSARLQRETLPEGVSYLVIDYDVSSAGDDTPEITVPAGEYFVLGDNRDNSADSRFAMGTVPYGNLVGKAVRLFWNSNGADYAARQVVNGAAGK
;
A
#
# COMPACT_ATOMS: atom_id res chain seq x y z
N MET A 1 7.37 -67.56 73.91
CA MET A 1 6.52 -66.57 73.21
C MET A 1 7.39 -65.84 72.20
N ALA A 2 7.43 -66.31 70.96
CA ALA A 2 8.28 -65.77 69.89
C ALA A 2 7.51 -64.71 69.11
N VAL A 3 8.08 -63.51 68.98
CA VAL A 3 7.56 -62.43 68.12
C VAL A 3 8.38 -62.45 66.84
N LEU A 4 7.79 -62.96 65.74
CA LEU A 4 8.34 -62.86 64.40
C LEU A 4 7.97 -61.47 63.83
N SER A 5 8.95 -60.58 63.70
CA SER A 5 8.80 -59.34 62.93
C SER A 5 9.17 -59.60 61.48
N ALA A 6 8.17 -59.63 60.60
CA ALA A 6 8.36 -59.64 59.15
C ALA A 6 8.63 -58.20 58.68
N ALA A 7 9.87 -57.91 58.26
CA ALA A 7 10.20 -56.66 57.58
C ALA A 7 9.75 -56.76 56.11
N ILE A 8 8.71 -56.03 55.75
CA ILE A 8 8.29 -55.86 54.35
C ILE A 8 9.28 -54.89 53.70
N VAL A 9 10.26 -55.43 52.97
CA VAL A 9 11.08 -54.65 52.05
C VAL A 9 10.26 -54.46 50.78
N VAL A 10 9.57 -53.33 50.66
CA VAL A 10 8.95 -52.93 49.39
C VAL A 10 10.08 -52.53 48.44
N PRO A 11 10.31 -53.23 47.32
CA PRO A 11 11.37 -52.85 46.41
C PRO A 11 11.02 -51.49 45.81
N PHE A 12 12.01 -50.62 45.85
CA PHE A 12 12.08 -49.30 45.25
C PHE A 12 11.39 -49.27 43.87
N VAL A 13 10.16 -48.76 43.80
CA VAL A 13 9.55 -48.38 42.52
C VAL A 13 10.37 -47.19 42.01
N PRO A 14 11.05 -47.26 40.85
CA PRO A 14 11.68 -46.09 40.30
C PRO A 14 10.57 -45.08 40.04
N ARG A 15 10.65 -43.94 40.73
CA ARG A 15 9.75 -42.81 40.50
C ARG A 15 9.94 -42.42 39.03
N PHE A 16 9.02 -42.86 38.16
CA PHE A 16 9.01 -42.50 36.75
C PHE A 16 8.95 -40.97 36.71
N ARG A 17 10.11 -40.35 36.48
CA ARG A 17 10.23 -38.94 36.15
C ARG A 17 10.23 -38.92 34.64
N PRO A 18 9.07 -38.79 33.98
CA PRO A 18 9.08 -38.61 32.53
C PRO A 18 9.93 -37.35 32.32
N ASP A 19 11.07 -37.50 31.66
CA ASP A 19 11.64 -36.39 30.91
C ASP A 19 10.51 -36.00 29.97
N LYS A 20 9.88 -34.87 30.28
CA LYS A 20 8.65 -34.48 29.61
C LYS A 20 9.07 -34.14 28.19
N TRP A 21 9.10 -35.12 27.28
CA TRP A 21 9.35 -34.93 25.86
C TRP A 21 8.38 -33.88 25.28
N TYR A 22 7.19 -33.74 25.89
CA TYR A 22 6.23 -32.66 25.64
C TYR A 22 6.66 -31.27 26.14
N ALA A 23 7.54 -31.16 27.14
CA ALA A 23 8.15 -29.89 27.53
C ALA A 23 9.16 -29.43 26.46
N HIS A 24 9.91 -30.36 25.84
CA HIS A 24 10.71 -30.05 24.65
C HIS A 24 9.81 -29.72 23.44
N GLY A 25 8.71 -30.47 23.24
CA GLY A 25 7.73 -30.17 22.19
C GLY A 25 7.06 -28.80 22.35
N LEU A 26 6.71 -28.40 23.57
CA LEU A 26 6.16 -27.08 23.87
C LEU A 26 7.18 -25.97 23.60
N TRP A 27 8.44 -26.15 24.00
CA TRP A 27 9.51 -25.17 23.70
C TRP A 27 9.78 -25.06 22.20
N VAL A 28 9.80 -26.19 21.47
CA VAL A 28 9.92 -26.19 20.00
C VAL A 28 8.73 -25.46 19.37
N LEU A 29 7.50 -25.73 19.82
CA LEU A 29 6.31 -25.02 19.34
C LEU A 29 6.39 -23.52 19.61
N VAL A 30 6.77 -23.11 20.82
CA VAL A 30 6.95 -21.70 21.19
C VAL A 30 8.02 -21.06 20.32
N LEU A 31 9.17 -21.71 20.12
CA LEU A 31 10.24 -21.19 19.28
C LEU A 31 9.82 -21.08 17.82
N VAL A 32 9.08 -22.07 17.28
CA VAL A 32 8.54 -22.03 15.92
C VAL A 32 7.54 -20.88 15.77
N LEU A 33 6.65 -20.67 16.75
CA LEU A 33 5.70 -19.56 16.73
C LEU A 33 6.41 -18.21 16.81
N LEU A 34 7.39 -18.07 17.71
CA LEU A 34 8.19 -16.84 17.84
C LEU A 34 9.01 -16.56 16.58
N ALA A 35 9.66 -17.57 16.01
CA ALA A 35 10.41 -17.46 14.78
C ALA A 35 9.50 -17.10 13.59
N SER A 36 8.33 -17.72 13.48
CA SER A 36 7.37 -17.44 12.41
C SER A 36 6.78 -16.04 12.54
N TYR A 37 6.38 -15.63 13.75
CA TYR A 37 5.86 -14.28 14.00
C TYR A 37 6.94 -13.23 13.80
N GLY A 38 8.16 -13.49 14.27
CA GLY A 38 9.33 -12.62 14.06
C GLY A 38 9.67 -12.47 12.58
N ALA A 39 9.67 -13.57 11.82
CA ALA A 39 9.87 -13.55 10.37
C ALA A 39 8.74 -12.78 9.66
N ALA A 40 7.49 -13.00 10.02
CA ALA A 40 6.35 -12.27 9.46
C ALA A 40 6.45 -10.76 9.77
N LEU A 41 6.83 -10.39 10.99
CA LEU A 41 7.06 -9.00 11.39
C LEU A 41 8.23 -8.39 10.60
N ALA A 42 9.33 -9.11 10.43
CA ALA A 42 10.47 -8.66 9.65
C ALA A 42 10.09 -8.45 8.17
N ILE A 43 9.42 -9.42 7.55
CA ILE A 43 8.94 -9.32 6.16
C ILE A 43 7.98 -8.12 6.02
N ARG A 44 7.03 -7.95 6.94
CA ARG A 44 6.08 -6.83 6.94
C ARG A 44 6.73 -5.47 7.16
N THR A 45 7.81 -5.44 7.93
CA THR A 45 8.55 -4.22 8.24
C THR A 45 9.47 -3.83 7.09
N PHE A 46 10.16 -4.81 6.49
CA PHE A 46 11.26 -4.56 5.56
C PHE A 46 10.93 -4.78 4.08
N LEU A 47 9.97 -5.64 3.74
CA LEU A 47 9.74 -6.06 2.34
C LEU A 47 8.38 -5.58 1.82
N PHE A 48 7.30 -6.23 2.25
CA PHE A 48 5.97 -6.05 1.69
C PHE A 48 4.93 -5.95 2.79
N GLN A 49 4.07 -4.94 2.68
CA GLN A 49 2.89 -4.81 3.54
C GLN A 49 1.62 -5.07 2.71
N PRO A 50 0.73 -5.97 3.14
CA PRO A 50 -0.58 -6.13 2.51
C PRO A 50 -1.50 -4.98 2.89
N PHE A 51 -2.28 -4.53 1.92
CA PHE A 51 -3.33 -3.52 2.06
C PHE A 51 -4.62 -4.02 1.39
N SER A 52 -5.76 -3.57 1.92
CA SER A 52 -7.08 -3.71 1.30
C SER A 52 -7.52 -2.33 0.81
N MET A 53 -8.18 -2.26 -0.34
CA MET A 53 -8.73 -1.02 -0.91
C MET A 53 -10.18 -0.81 -0.46
N PRO A 54 -10.46 0.13 0.47
CA PRO A 54 -11.81 0.39 0.94
C PRO A 54 -12.59 1.38 0.06
N SER A 55 -11.92 2.07 -0.88
CA SER A 55 -12.50 3.19 -1.65
C SER A 55 -12.20 3.07 -3.15
N GLY A 56 -13.12 3.54 -4.00
CA GLY A 56 -12.98 3.53 -5.46
C GLY A 56 -12.17 4.68 -6.07
N SER A 57 -11.38 5.41 -5.26
CA SER A 57 -10.67 6.62 -5.73
C SER A 57 -9.51 6.35 -6.70
N MET A 58 -9.11 5.09 -6.81
CA MET A 58 -8.08 4.61 -7.72
C MET A 58 -8.67 3.74 -8.85
N GLU A 59 -9.98 3.75 -9.02
CA GLU A 59 -10.62 3.07 -10.15
C GLU A 59 -10.24 3.75 -11.47
N PRO A 60 -10.05 2.98 -12.56
CA PRO A 60 -10.26 1.54 -12.68
C PRO A 60 -9.04 0.69 -12.28
N THR A 61 -7.91 1.32 -11.92
CA THR A 61 -6.64 0.62 -11.61
C THR A 61 -6.77 -0.26 -10.36
N LEU A 62 -7.27 0.31 -9.26
CA LEU A 62 -7.58 -0.40 -8.01
C LEU A 62 -9.05 -0.20 -7.68
N GLN A 63 -9.79 -1.29 -7.59
CA GLN A 63 -11.21 -1.35 -7.30
C GLN A 63 -11.46 -1.60 -5.83
N VAL A 64 -12.66 -1.24 -5.37
CA VAL A 64 -13.11 -1.60 -4.02
C VAL A 64 -13.02 -3.12 -3.81
N GLY A 65 -12.45 -3.52 -2.67
CA GLY A 65 -12.22 -4.92 -2.34
C GLY A 65 -10.90 -5.50 -2.85
N ASP A 66 -10.12 -4.76 -3.64
CA ASP A 66 -8.79 -5.22 -4.06
C ASP A 66 -7.83 -5.31 -2.86
N TYR A 67 -7.07 -6.40 -2.81
CA TYR A 67 -5.94 -6.59 -1.92
C TYR A 67 -4.65 -6.54 -2.72
N PHE A 68 -3.72 -5.69 -2.27
CA PHE A 68 -2.45 -5.45 -2.95
C PHE A 68 -1.28 -5.37 -1.98
N PHE A 69 -0.09 -5.66 -2.49
CA PHE A 69 1.15 -5.46 -1.76
C PHE A 69 1.74 -4.09 -2.08
N ALA A 70 2.18 -3.39 -1.02
CA ALA A 70 3.07 -2.26 -1.17
C ALA A 70 4.51 -2.65 -0.78
N SER A 71 5.46 -2.34 -1.67
CA SER A 71 6.89 -2.43 -1.39
C SER A 71 7.32 -1.22 -0.57
N LYS A 72 7.80 -1.48 0.66
CA LYS A 72 8.39 -0.43 1.51
C LYS A 72 9.81 -0.10 1.07
N SER A 73 10.55 -1.11 0.62
CA SER A 73 11.93 -0.96 0.16
C SER A 73 12.08 -0.05 -1.05
N ALA A 74 11.06 0.06 -1.92
CA ALA A 74 11.10 0.95 -3.08
C ALA A 74 11.45 2.42 -2.73
N TYR A 75 10.94 2.91 -1.59
CA TYR A 75 11.21 4.27 -1.12
C TYR A 75 12.09 4.29 0.12
N GLY A 76 12.72 3.17 0.48
CA GLY A 76 13.56 3.06 1.67
C GLY A 76 12.77 3.14 2.96
N TYR A 77 13.50 3.13 4.08
CA TYR A 77 12.92 3.04 5.41
C TYR A 77 12.89 4.41 6.09
N GLY A 78 11.72 4.83 6.56
CA GLY A 78 11.53 6.07 7.32
C GLY A 78 10.59 5.86 8.50
N ARG A 79 10.10 6.97 9.08
CA ARG A 79 9.26 6.96 10.29
C ARG A 79 8.04 6.04 10.23
N TYR A 80 7.45 5.87 9.04
CA TYR A 80 6.25 5.05 8.82
C TYR A 80 6.55 3.61 8.37
N SER A 81 7.82 3.24 8.23
CA SER A 81 8.19 1.90 7.79
C SER A 81 8.18 0.87 8.93
N VAL A 82 8.43 1.30 10.16
CA VAL A 82 8.54 0.44 11.35
C VAL A 82 7.33 0.62 12.28
N PRO A 83 6.74 -0.48 12.81
CA PRO A 83 5.68 -0.40 13.81
C PRO A 83 6.10 0.44 15.03
N PHE A 84 5.16 1.18 15.60
CA PHE A 84 5.35 2.00 16.82
C PHE A 84 6.36 3.15 16.70
N GLY A 85 6.80 3.51 15.50
CA GLY A 85 7.71 4.66 15.31
C GLY A 85 9.06 4.51 16.00
N LEU A 86 9.54 3.27 16.19
CA LEU A 86 10.73 2.95 16.98
C LEU A 86 12.07 3.45 16.39
N LEU A 87 12.05 4.10 15.22
CA LEU A 87 13.25 4.60 14.56
C LEU A 87 13.44 6.10 14.85
N PRO A 88 14.47 6.49 15.64
CA PRO A 88 14.69 7.87 16.05
C PRO A 88 15.53 8.64 15.03
N PHE A 89 15.17 8.61 13.74
CA PHE A 89 15.86 9.40 12.72
C PHE A 89 14.91 10.15 11.80
N GLU A 90 15.30 11.38 11.47
CA GLU A 90 14.61 12.20 10.49
C GLU A 90 15.12 11.85 9.08
N GLY A 91 14.19 11.56 8.16
CA GLY A 91 14.50 11.21 6.77
C GLY A 91 14.23 9.75 6.41
N ARG A 92 14.73 9.34 5.23
CA ARG A 92 14.58 7.98 4.70
C ARG A 92 15.94 7.43 4.31
N PHE A 93 16.22 6.18 4.70
CA PHE A 93 17.48 5.50 4.39
C PHE A 93 17.29 4.46 3.28
N LEU A 94 18.28 4.35 2.37
CA LEU A 94 18.29 3.40 1.23
C LEU A 94 17.08 3.48 0.28
N GLY A 95 16.42 4.65 0.21
CA GLY A 95 15.27 4.86 -0.64
C GLY A 95 15.63 5.40 -2.01
N SER A 96 14.91 4.94 -3.04
CA SER A 96 14.88 5.65 -4.32
C SER A 96 13.82 6.74 -4.29
N PRO A 97 14.04 7.90 -4.94
CA PRO A 97 12.99 8.87 -5.13
C PRO A 97 11.86 8.24 -5.98
N PRO A 98 10.59 8.44 -5.59
CA PRO A 98 9.45 8.05 -6.38
C PRO A 98 9.51 8.56 -7.80
N LYS A 99 9.00 7.74 -8.73
CA LYS A 99 8.90 8.11 -10.14
C LYS A 99 7.50 8.60 -10.45
N ARG A 100 7.40 9.46 -11.47
CA ARG A 100 6.09 9.85 -11.99
C ARG A 100 5.36 8.61 -12.49
N GLY A 101 4.06 8.55 -12.19
CA GLY A 101 3.20 7.40 -12.49
C GLY A 101 3.20 6.33 -11.40
N ASP A 102 4.05 6.41 -10.38
CA ASP A 102 4.02 5.43 -9.28
C ASP A 102 2.73 5.55 -8.46
N VAL A 103 2.06 4.43 -8.22
CA VAL A 103 0.98 4.34 -7.22
C VAL A 103 1.58 4.15 -5.84
N VAL A 104 1.23 5.03 -4.91
CA VAL A 104 1.85 5.12 -3.59
C VAL A 104 0.82 5.08 -2.48
N VAL A 105 1.18 4.38 -1.41
CA VAL A 105 0.49 4.46 -0.12
C VAL A 105 1.19 5.53 0.71
N PHE A 106 0.45 6.44 1.32
CA PHE A 106 1.00 7.53 2.14
C PHE A 106 -0.01 7.99 3.20
N ARG A 107 0.43 8.81 4.15
CA ARG A 107 -0.46 9.45 5.13
C ARG A 107 -0.41 10.97 4.96
N PRO A 108 -1.49 11.65 4.56
CA PRO A 108 -1.47 13.09 4.37
C PRO A 108 -1.23 13.84 5.69
N ARG A 109 -0.76 15.09 5.62
CA ARG A 109 -0.55 15.92 6.81
C ARG A 109 -1.86 16.24 7.56
N SER A 110 -2.97 16.33 6.82
CA SER A 110 -4.30 16.58 7.36
C SER A 110 -4.91 15.39 8.11
N ASP A 111 -4.45 14.17 7.82
CA ASP A 111 -4.99 12.92 8.36
C ASP A 111 -3.86 11.88 8.50
N PRO A 112 -2.99 12.01 9.52
CA PRO A 112 -1.75 11.24 9.64
C PRO A 112 -1.94 9.79 10.12
N ASP A 113 -3.18 9.40 10.48
CA ASP A 113 -3.51 8.08 11.00
C ASP A 113 -4.17 7.17 9.95
N THR A 114 -4.51 7.72 8.79
CA THR A 114 -5.18 7.02 7.70
C THR A 114 -4.23 6.84 6.50
N ASP A 115 -4.19 5.62 5.96
CA ASP A 115 -3.41 5.31 4.76
C ASP A 115 -4.22 5.64 3.49
N TYR A 116 -3.71 6.57 2.68
CA TYR A 116 -4.26 6.96 1.38
C TYR A 116 -3.48 6.30 0.25
N VAL A 117 -4.15 6.01 -0.86
CA VAL A 117 -3.53 5.45 -2.07
C VAL A 117 -3.82 6.38 -3.23
N LYS A 118 -2.76 6.91 -3.85
CA LYS A 118 -2.85 7.81 -5.02
C LYS A 118 -1.70 7.56 -5.99
N ARG A 119 -1.81 8.09 -7.20
CA ARG A 119 -0.74 8.09 -8.19
C ARG A 119 0.05 9.39 -8.15
N ILE A 120 1.38 9.31 -8.15
CA ILE A 120 2.23 10.49 -8.29
C ILE A 120 2.18 10.97 -9.73
N VAL A 121 1.74 12.21 -9.92
CA VAL A 121 1.71 12.86 -11.24
C VAL A 121 2.61 14.07 -11.31
N GLY A 122 2.99 14.68 -10.17
CA GLY A 122 3.94 15.80 -10.10
C GLY A 122 5.13 15.48 -9.20
N LEU A 123 6.32 15.78 -9.68
CA LEU A 123 7.59 15.63 -8.98
C LEU A 123 8.07 16.98 -8.42
N PRO A 124 9.02 17.00 -7.47
CA PRO A 124 9.58 18.24 -6.93
C PRO A 124 10.01 19.22 -8.04
N GLY A 125 9.51 20.45 -7.99
CA GLY A 125 9.80 21.51 -8.95
C GLY A 125 8.88 21.59 -10.17
N ASP A 126 8.01 20.61 -10.39
CA ASP A 126 7.02 20.69 -11.47
C ASP A 126 5.97 21.75 -11.20
N ARG A 127 5.44 22.36 -12.26
CA ARG A 127 4.18 23.10 -12.21
C ARG A 127 3.05 22.21 -12.69
N VAL A 128 2.05 21.99 -11.87
CA VAL A 128 0.93 21.10 -12.14
C VAL A 128 -0.38 21.87 -12.11
N GLN A 129 -1.23 21.62 -13.09
CA GLN A 129 -2.54 22.25 -13.20
C GLN A 129 -3.54 21.29 -13.83
N MET A 130 -4.81 21.35 -13.43
CA MET A 130 -5.92 20.80 -14.21
C MET A 130 -6.58 21.94 -15.00
N VAL A 131 -6.83 21.71 -16.29
CA VAL A 131 -7.54 22.64 -17.18
C VAL A 131 -8.56 21.83 -17.98
N ASP A 132 -9.84 22.16 -17.87
CA ASP A 132 -10.94 21.44 -18.53
C ASP A 132 -10.86 19.90 -18.35
N GLY A 133 -10.55 19.44 -17.12
CA GLY A 133 -10.43 18.01 -16.79
C GLY A 133 -9.14 17.35 -17.27
N ARG A 134 -8.25 18.09 -17.94
CA ARG A 134 -6.96 17.59 -18.44
C ARG A 134 -5.81 17.99 -17.52
N LEU A 135 -4.93 17.03 -17.24
CA LEU A 135 -3.68 17.28 -16.51
C LEU A 135 -2.68 18.04 -17.39
N HIS A 136 -2.13 19.12 -16.87
CA HIS A 136 -1.04 19.90 -17.44
C HIS A 136 0.18 19.83 -16.52
N ILE A 137 1.35 19.52 -17.09
CA ILE A 137 2.63 19.47 -16.38
C ILE A 137 3.60 20.43 -17.07
N ASN A 138 4.16 21.36 -16.32
CA ASN A 138 5.07 22.41 -16.77
C ASN A 138 4.50 23.24 -17.95
N GLY A 139 3.18 23.44 -17.95
CA GLY A 139 2.43 24.15 -18.99
C GLY A 139 2.05 23.30 -20.21
N ALA A 140 2.53 22.06 -20.31
CA ALA A 140 2.20 21.16 -21.42
C ALA A 140 1.03 20.22 -21.04
N PRO A 141 -0.01 20.07 -21.90
CA PRO A 141 -1.07 19.12 -21.66
C PRO A 141 -0.54 17.68 -21.76
N VAL A 142 -0.92 16.85 -20.80
CA VAL A 142 -0.65 15.41 -20.82
C VAL A 142 -1.55 14.75 -21.87
N LYS A 143 -1.03 13.73 -22.56
CA LYS A 143 -1.79 13.01 -23.58
C LYS A 143 -2.96 12.28 -22.93
N LEU A 144 -4.16 12.51 -23.45
CA LEU A 144 -5.40 11.91 -22.97
C LEU A 144 -6.18 11.36 -24.16
N GLU A 145 -6.39 10.06 -24.18
CA GLU A 145 -7.14 9.35 -25.22
C GLU A 145 -8.46 8.85 -24.65
N ASP A 146 -9.57 9.16 -25.33
CA ASP A 146 -10.88 8.64 -24.97
C ASP A 146 -11.02 7.19 -25.45
N LEU A 147 -11.39 6.29 -24.54
CA LEU A 147 -11.60 4.86 -24.78
C LEU A 147 -13.08 4.47 -24.72
N GLY A 148 -13.98 5.42 -24.53
CA GLY A 148 -15.43 5.20 -24.47
C GLY A 148 -15.98 5.22 -23.05
N GLU A 149 -17.03 4.44 -22.82
CA GLU A 149 -17.76 4.44 -21.54
C GLU A 149 -17.22 3.39 -20.57
N TYR A 150 -17.22 3.74 -19.29
CA TYR A 150 -16.92 2.87 -18.16
C TYR A 150 -18.14 2.80 -17.23
N SER A 151 -18.50 1.59 -16.82
CA SER A 151 -19.53 1.37 -15.81
C SER A 151 -19.19 0.13 -14.97
N THR A 152 -19.61 0.17 -13.71
CA THR A 152 -19.49 -0.92 -12.75
C THR A 152 -20.82 -1.06 -11.99
N GLU A 153 -20.92 -1.98 -11.04
CA GLU A 153 -22.09 -2.06 -10.16
C GLU A 153 -22.28 -0.75 -9.36
N ASP A 154 -21.18 -0.08 -9.00
CA ASP A 154 -21.19 1.16 -8.21
C ASP A 154 -21.16 2.43 -9.08
N ILE A 155 -20.68 2.34 -10.33
CA ILE A 155 -20.55 3.47 -11.26
C ILE A 155 -21.54 3.33 -12.40
N ARG A 156 -22.53 4.23 -12.44
CA ARG A 156 -23.56 4.24 -13.49
C ARG A 156 -23.00 4.51 -14.89
N SER A 157 -22.16 5.53 -15.02
CA SER A 157 -21.52 5.92 -16.28
C SER A 157 -20.35 6.85 -15.98
N ALA A 158 -19.23 6.63 -16.65
CA ALA A 158 -18.03 7.48 -16.64
C ALA A 158 -17.34 7.39 -18.01
N ARG A 159 -16.52 8.37 -18.36
CA ARG A 159 -15.61 8.30 -19.50
C ARG A 159 -14.36 7.52 -19.11
N LEU A 160 -14.06 6.45 -19.83
CA LEU A 160 -12.78 5.75 -19.70
C LEU A 160 -11.75 6.44 -20.56
N GLN A 161 -10.63 6.85 -19.96
CA GLN A 161 -9.58 7.53 -20.71
C GLN A 161 -8.22 6.92 -20.40
N ARG A 162 -7.32 6.95 -21.38
CA ARG A 162 -5.90 6.63 -21.20
C ARG A 162 -5.11 7.91 -21.09
N GLU A 163 -4.54 8.14 -19.92
CA GLU A 163 -3.60 9.22 -19.68
C GLU A 163 -2.17 8.70 -19.87
N THR A 164 -1.34 9.44 -20.61
CA THR A 164 0.07 9.10 -20.83
C THR A 164 0.97 10.25 -20.42
N LEU A 165 1.73 10.03 -19.35
CA LEU A 165 2.65 10.99 -18.76
C LEU A 165 3.85 11.29 -19.69
N PRO A 166 4.56 12.42 -19.49
CA PRO A 166 5.69 12.82 -20.33
C PRO A 166 6.78 11.75 -20.47
N GLU A 167 6.98 10.92 -19.45
CA GLU A 167 7.96 9.83 -19.43
C GLU A 167 7.47 8.55 -20.15
N GLY A 168 6.28 8.59 -20.76
CA GLY A 168 5.69 7.49 -21.52
C GLY A 168 4.89 6.48 -20.69
N VAL A 169 4.75 6.71 -19.37
CA VAL A 169 3.91 5.85 -18.52
C VAL A 169 2.45 6.13 -18.81
N SER A 170 1.71 5.12 -19.26
CA SER A 170 0.28 5.21 -19.53
C SER A 170 -0.55 4.43 -18.49
N TYR A 171 -1.67 4.98 -18.06
CA TYR A 171 -2.65 4.33 -17.19
C TYR A 171 -4.07 4.76 -17.53
N LEU A 172 -5.04 4.06 -16.97
CA LEU A 172 -6.45 4.35 -17.16
C LEU A 172 -6.92 5.30 -16.07
N VAL A 173 -7.79 6.23 -16.45
CA VAL A 173 -8.49 7.15 -15.55
C VAL A 173 -9.96 7.16 -15.91
N ILE A 174 -10.80 7.50 -14.96
CA ILE A 174 -12.22 7.74 -15.19
C ILE A 174 -12.63 9.12 -14.71
N ASP A 175 -13.64 9.66 -15.38
CA ASP A 175 -14.18 11.01 -15.22
C ASP A 175 -15.68 10.92 -15.54
N TYR A 176 -16.54 11.27 -14.57
CA TYR A 176 -17.99 11.14 -14.66
C TYR A 176 -18.62 12.33 -15.40
N ASP A 177 -18.21 13.53 -15.03
CA ASP A 177 -18.91 14.75 -15.36
C ASP A 177 -18.17 15.56 -16.42
N VAL A 178 -18.90 16.37 -17.18
CA VAL A 178 -18.27 17.30 -18.13
C VAL A 178 -17.63 18.49 -17.39
N SER A 179 -17.93 18.68 -16.10
CA SER A 179 -17.46 19.78 -15.27
C SER A 179 -17.53 19.41 -13.77
N SER A 180 -16.42 18.97 -13.22
CA SER A 180 -16.21 18.67 -11.80
C SER A 180 -15.43 19.79 -11.08
N ALA A 181 -15.50 19.81 -9.74
CA ALA A 181 -14.70 20.77 -8.95
C ALA A 181 -13.18 20.55 -9.07
N GLY A 182 -12.74 19.41 -9.59
CA GLY A 182 -11.33 19.07 -9.78
C GLY A 182 -10.83 19.26 -11.22
N ASP A 183 -11.66 19.78 -12.12
CA ASP A 183 -11.35 19.90 -13.55
C ASP A 183 -10.53 21.15 -13.89
N ASP A 184 -10.70 22.21 -13.10
CA ASP A 184 -9.95 23.44 -13.19
C ASP A 184 -9.32 23.77 -11.85
N THR A 185 -7.99 23.74 -11.80
CA THR A 185 -7.25 24.11 -10.59
C THR A 185 -6.32 25.28 -10.86
N PRO A 186 -5.96 26.06 -9.83
CA PRO A 186 -4.82 26.94 -9.96
C PRO A 186 -3.55 26.13 -10.26
N GLU A 187 -2.60 26.74 -10.98
CA GLU A 187 -1.28 26.13 -11.17
C GLU A 187 -0.55 26.08 -9.83
N ILE A 188 -0.05 24.90 -9.47
CA ILE A 188 0.70 24.67 -8.24
C ILE A 188 2.12 24.27 -8.62
N THR A 189 3.11 24.95 -8.04
CA THR A 189 4.51 24.50 -8.11
C THR A 189 4.76 23.51 -6.97
N VAL A 190 5.15 22.28 -7.31
CA VAL A 190 5.40 21.22 -6.34
C VAL A 190 6.66 21.56 -5.51
N PRO A 191 6.55 21.67 -4.18
CA PRO A 191 7.68 22.01 -3.33
C PRO A 191 8.81 20.97 -3.38
N ALA A 192 10.02 21.39 -3.05
CA ALA A 192 11.15 20.49 -2.93
C ALA A 192 10.88 19.38 -1.90
N GLY A 193 11.15 18.12 -2.28
CA GLY A 193 10.93 16.96 -1.41
C GLY A 193 9.46 16.54 -1.26
N GLU A 194 8.55 17.10 -2.05
CA GLU A 194 7.13 16.77 -2.05
C GLU A 194 6.64 16.30 -3.43
N TYR A 195 5.46 15.69 -3.45
CA TYR A 195 4.86 15.10 -4.63
C TYR A 195 3.42 15.55 -4.78
N PHE A 196 3.00 15.80 -6.02
CA PHE A 196 1.59 16.02 -6.35
C PHE A 196 0.98 14.69 -6.76
N VAL A 197 -0.11 14.31 -6.09
CA VAL A 197 -0.76 13.02 -6.32
C VAL A 197 -2.20 13.18 -6.76
N LEU A 198 -2.67 12.29 -7.62
CA LEU A 198 -4.05 12.23 -8.12
C LEU A 198 -4.64 10.84 -7.93
N GLY A 199 -5.96 10.78 -7.78
CA GLY A 199 -6.70 9.55 -8.00
C GLY A 199 -6.84 9.25 -9.49
N ASP A 200 -6.89 7.97 -9.83
CA ASP A 200 -7.24 7.55 -11.20
C ASP A 200 -8.74 7.77 -11.45
N ASN A 201 -9.56 7.78 -10.40
CA ASN A 201 -10.94 8.23 -10.45
C ASN A 201 -10.97 9.75 -10.21
N ARG A 202 -11.02 10.53 -11.29
CA ARG A 202 -10.80 11.97 -11.27
C ARG A 202 -11.87 12.73 -10.53
N ASP A 203 -13.10 12.22 -10.51
CA ASP A 203 -14.21 12.93 -9.88
C ASP A 203 -14.57 12.40 -8.50
N ASN A 204 -14.07 11.22 -8.13
CA ASN A 204 -14.25 10.65 -6.79
C ASN A 204 -12.91 10.42 -6.07
N SER A 205 -12.13 11.49 -5.93
CA SER A 205 -10.82 11.41 -5.28
C SER A 205 -10.50 12.67 -4.46
N ALA A 206 -10.37 12.49 -3.15
CA ALA A 206 -9.72 13.47 -2.28
C ALA A 206 -8.19 13.38 -2.44
N ASP A 207 -7.62 14.25 -3.27
CA ASP A 207 -6.19 14.26 -3.63
C ASP A 207 -5.59 15.67 -3.65
N SER A 208 -4.41 15.85 -4.26
CA SER A 208 -3.62 17.08 -4.15
C SER A 208 -4.28 18.31 -4.79
N ARG A 209 -5.36 18.14 -5.56
CA ARG A 209 -6.16 19.25 -6.11
C ARG A 209 -6.89 20.04 -5.04
N PHE A 210 -7.18 19.42 -3.90
CA PHE A 210 -8.03 19.97 -2.85
C PHE A 210 -7.23 20.30 -1.59
N ALA A 211 -7.90 20.37 -0.43
CA ALA A 211 -7.33 20.75 0.85
C ALA A 211 -6.14 19.87 1.33
N MET A 212 -5.95 18.68 0.75
CA MET A 212 -4.85 17.79 1.09
C MET A 212 -3.48 18.37 0.69
N GLY A 213 -3.41 19.08 -0.45
CA GLY A 213 -2.18 19.62 -1.01
C GLY A 213 -1.14 18.55 -1.38
N THR A 214 0.13 18.97 -1.46
CA THR A 214 1.26 18.10 -1.82
C THR A 214 1.71 17.20 -0.66
N VAL A 215 2.26 16.05 -1.02
CA VAL A 215 2.64 14.98 -0.09
C VAL A 215 4.15 14.96 0.08
N PRO A 216 4.69 15.17 1.29
CA PRO A 216 6.13 15.12 1.52
C PRO A 216 6.66 13.70 1.44
N TYR A 217 7.90 13.53 0.98
CA TYR A 217 8.56 12.23 0.81
C TYR A 217 8.55 11.37 2.10
N GLY A 218 8.71 12.03 3.25
CA GLY A 218 8.68 11.39 4.57
C GLY A 218 7.33 10.74 4.91
N ASN A 219 6.25 11.14 4.24
CA ASN A 219 4.90 10.62 4.47
C ASN A 219 4.54 9.40 3.62
N LEU A 220 5.38 9.02 2.66
CA LEU A 220 5.15 7.83 1.87
C LEU A 220 5.34 6.57 2.73
N VAL A 221 4.42 5.61 2.64
CA VAL A 221 4.51 4.32 3.33
C VAL A 221 5.19 3.30 2.42
N GLY A 222 4.79 3.24 1.14
CA GLY A 222 5.37 2.33 0.16
C GLY A 222 4.77 2.47 -1.23
N LYS A 223 5.39 1.79 -2.21
CA LYS A 223 4.92 1.72 -3.59
C LYS A 223 3.97 0.55 -3.77
N ALA A 224 2.76 0.76 -4.27
CA ALA A 224 1.87 -0.34 -4.66
C ALA A 224 2.49 -1.08 -5.87
N VAL A 225 2.69 -2.40 -5.73
CA VAL A 225 3.42 -3.20 -6.72
C VAL A 225 2.59 -4.29 -7.37
N ARG A 226 1.70 -4.95 -6.63
CA ARG A 226 1.01 -6.15 -7.13
C ARG A 226 -0.32 -6.38 -6.44
N LEU A 227 -1.37 -6.59 -7.22
CA LEU A 227 -2.65 -7.13 -6.73
C LEU A 227 -2.55 -8.65 -6.60
N PHE A 228 -3.21 -9.20 -5.59
CA PHE A 228 -3.23 -10.65 -5.37
C PHE A 228 -4.62 -11.23 -5.13
N TRP A 229 -5.62 -10.40 -4.83
CA TRP A 229 -6.99 -10.86 -4.60
C TRP A 229 -7.99 -9.70 -4.67
N ASN A 230 -9.26 -9.98 -4.95
CA ASN A 230 -10.38 -9.04 -4.76
C ASN A 230 -11.49 -9.76 -3.98
N SER A 231 -11.99 -9.16 -2.90
CA SER A 231 -13.01 -9.80 -2.02
C SER A 231 -14.39 -9.91 -2.66
N ASN A 232 -14.69 -9.11 -3.68
CA ASN A 232 -15.98 -9.09 -4.37
C ASN A 232 -16.01 -10.05 -5.57
N GLY A 233 -14.95 -10.85 -5.76
CA GLY A 233 -14.88 -11.86 -6.81
C GLY A 233 -14.54 -11.31 -8.20
N ALA A 234 -14.13 -10.03 -8.30
CA ALA A 234 -13.71 -9.43 -9.57
C ALA A 234 -12.46 -10.12 -10.13
N ASP A 235 -12.39 -10.29 -11.46
CA ASP A 235 -11.20 -10.81 -12.12
C ASP A 235 -10.04 -9.81 -11.96
N TYR A 236 -8.96 -10.28 -11.34
CA TYR A 236 -7.74 -9.53 -11.09
C TYR A 236 -6.57 -10.00 -11.96
N ALA A 237 -6.71 -11.09 -12.71
CA ALA A 237 -5.62 -11.70 -13.47
C ALA A 237 -5.09 -10.75 -14.57
N ALA A 238 -5.99 -10.02 -15.22
CA ALA A 238 -5.62 -9.00 -16.21
C ALA A 238 -5.09 -7.68 -15.60
N ARG A 239 -5.24 -7.48 -14.28
CA ARG A 239 -4.92 -6.24 -13.57
C ARG A 239 -3.74 -6.36 -12.62
N GLN A 240 -3.00 -7.46 -12.61
CA GLN A 240 -2.01 -7.78 -11.56
C GLN A 240 -0.94 -6.69 -11.32
N VAL A 241 -0.63 -5.87 -12.32
CA VAL A 241 0.36 -4.79 -12.23
C VAL A 241 -0.34 -3.44 -12.05
N VAL A 242 -0.04 -2.76 -10.94
CA VAL A 242 -0.68 -1.49 -10.54
C VAL A 242 -0.13 -0.28 -11.32
N ASN A 243 1.14 -0.34 -11.71
CA ASN A 243 1.78 0.71 -12.51
C ASN A 243 1.69 0.29 -13.97
N GLY A 244 1.19 1.19 -14.82
CA GLY A 244 0.89 0.99 -16.24
C GLY A 244 1.65 -0.15 -16.91
N ALA A 245 0.89 -1.01 -17.59
CA ALA A 245 1.42 -2.14 -18.34
C ALA A 245 2.67 -1.71 -19.11
N ALA A 246 3.80 -2.37 -18.82
CA ALA A 246 4.88 -2.44 -19.80
C ALA A 246 4.24 -3.04 -21.05
N GLY A 247 4.13 -2.22 -22.10
CA GLY A 247 3.42 -2.54 -23.31
C GLY A 247 3.77 -3.94 -23.83
N LYS A 248 2.74 -4.61 -24.31
CA LYS A 248 2.83 -5.23 -25.62
C LYS A 248 1.87 -4.51 -26.54
#